data_AF-A0A485DBD9-F1
#
_entry.id   AF-A0A485DBD9-F1
#
_cell.length_a   1.000
_cell.length_b   1.000
_cell.length_c   1.000
_cell.angle_alpha   90.00
_cell.angle_beta   90.00
_cell.angle_gamma   90.00
#
_symmetry.space_group_name_H-M   'P 1'
#
loop_
_entity.id
_entity.type
_entity.pdbx_description
1 polymer ?
#
loop_
_entity_poly.entity_id
_entity_poly.type
_entity_poly.pdbx_seq_one_letter_code
_entity_poly.pdbx_strand_id
1 'polypeptide(L)' 'MVMSGSASHAAILGTILVTAVVQILVHLVYFLHMNSKSDEGWNLTAFIFTVIIIAIVVVGSIWIMWNLNYNMMMH' A
#
# COMPACT_ATOMS: atom_id res chain seq x y z
N MET A 1 -5.78 0.48 21.27
CA MET A 1 -6.17 1.64 20.44
C MET A 1 -7.38 1.36 19.57
N VAL A 2 -7.32 0.44 18.60
CA VAL A 2 -8.46 0.17 17.70
C VAL A 2 -9.66 -0.44 18.45
N MET A 3 -9.44 -1.59 19.09
CA MET A 3 -10.51 -2.30 19.82
C MET A 3 -10.95 -1.59 21.11
N SER A 4 -10.05 -0.80 21.71
CA SER A 4 -10.30 -0.07 22.96
C SER A 4 -10.80 1.36 22.76
N GLY A 5 -10.94 1.84 21.52
CA GLY A 5 -11.42 3.19 21.19
C GLY A 5 -10.59 4.34 21.80
N SER A 6 -9.33 4.09 22.14
CA SER A 6 -8.56 4.96 23.05
C SER A 6 -7.85 6.15 22.38
N ALA A 7 -8.04 6.36 21.08
CA ALA A 7 -7.37 7.41 20.29
C ALA A 7 -8.28 7.96 19.19
N SER A 8 -7.94 9.12 18.62
CA SER A 8 -8.70 9.70 17.51
C SER A 8 -8.63 8.83 16.25
N HIS A 9 -9.67 8.87 15.41
CA HIS A 9 -9.72 8.11 14.16
C HIS A 9 -8.53 8.39 13.23
N ALA A 10 -8.10 9.65 13.14
CA ALA A 10 -6.93 10.03 12.35
C ALA A 10 -5.64 9.41 12.91
N ALA A 11 -5.46 9.42 14.23
CA ALA A 11 -4.29 8.82 14.87
C ALA A 11 -4.28 7.29 14.70
N ILE A 12 -5.45 6.64 14.79
CA ILE A 12 -5.60 5.21 14.58
C ILE A 12 -5.24 4.84 13.14
N LEU A 13 -5.84 5.50 12.15
CA LEU A 13 -5.58 5.24 10.73
C LEU A 13 -4.10 5.48 10.38
N GLY A 14 -3.52 6.59 10.84
CA GLY A 14 -2.11 6.89 10.62
C GLY A 14 -1.19 5.82 11.19
N THR A 15 -1.44 5.38 12.43
CA THR A 15 -0.61 4.36 13.09
C THR A 15 -0.70 3.02 12.36
N ILE A 16 -1.90 2.59 11.96
CA ILE A 16 -2.10 1.32 11.25
C ILE A 16 -1.39 1.36 9.89
N LEU A 17 -1.56 2.43 9.12
CA LEU A 17 -0.94 2.54 7.80
C LEU A 17 0.59 2.51 7.89
N VAL A 18 1.18 3.29 8.80
CA VAL A 18 2.64 3.34 8.99
C VAL A 18 3.17 1.97 9.43
N THR A 19 2.54 1.35 10.44
CA THR A 19 3.00 0.04 10.93
C THR A 19 2.81 -1.06 9.89
N ALA A 20 1.76 -1.01 9.06
CA ALA A 20 1.56 -1.94 7.95
C ALA A 20 2.67 -1.83 6.90
N VAL A 21 3.05 -0.62 6.50
CA VAL A 21 4.17 -0.40 5.54
C VAL A 21 5.48 -0.92 6.12
N VAL A 22 5.78 -0.59 7.38
CA VAL A 22 6.97 -1.10 8.08
C VAL A 22 6.97 -2.63 8.10
N GLN A 23 5.82 -3.24 8.36
CA GLN A 23 5.72 -4.70 8.42
C GLN A 23 5.99 -5.37 7.07
N ILE A 24 5.50 -4.78 5.97
CA ILE A 24 5.82 -5.26 4.61
C ILE A 24 7.34 -5.22 4.38
N LEU A 25 8.00 -4.10 4.73
CA LEU A 25 9.46 -3.97 4.59
C LEU A 25 10.23 -5.01 5.41
N VAL A 26 9.85 -5.21 6.68
CA VAL A 26 10.45 -6.24 7.55
C VAL A 26 10.31 -7.62 6.92
N HIS A 27 9.14 -7.95 6.37
CA HIS A 27 8.91 -9.25 5.74
C HIS A 27 9.78 -9.44 4.49
N LEU A 28 9.92 -8.40 3.65
CA LEU A 28 10.75 -8.45 2.45
C LEU A 28 12.23 -8.62 2.76
N VAL A 29 12.74 -7.96 3.81
CA VAL A 29 14.17 -8.02 4.18
C VAL A 29 14.50 -9.28 4.96
N TYR A 30 13.75 -9.60 6.02
CA TYR A 30 14.12 -10.66 6.97
C TYR A 30 13.54 -12.03 6.63
N PHE A 31 12.36 -12.12 6.01
CA PHE A 31 11.75 -13.41 5.67
C PHE A 31 12.07 -13.80 4.23
N LEU A 32 11.76 -12.92 3.28
CA LEU A 32 11.99 -13.17 1.86
C LEU A 32 13.48 -13.08 1.50
N HIS A 33 14.33 -12.60 2.42
CA HIS A 33 15.76 -12.38 2.21
C HIS A 33 16.03 -11.77 0.83
N MET A 34 15.27 -10.71 0.51
CA MET A 34 15.39 -10.06 -0.79
C MET A 34 16.80 -9.47 -0.92
N ASN A 35 17.68 -10.24 -1.54
CA ASN A 35 19.10 -9.99 -1.49
C ASN A 35 19.46 -9.08 -2.67
N SER A 36 20.03 -7.91 -2.38
CA SER A 36 20.48 -6.98 -3.42
C SER A 36 21.64 -7.55 -4.27
N LYS A 37 22.15 -8.74 -3.95
CA LYS A 37 23.20 -9.47 -4.68
C LYS A 37 22.72 -10.67 -5.51
N SER A 38 21.52 -11.23 -5.27
CA SER A 38 21.07 -12.45 -5.95
C SER A 38 20.44 -12.12 -7.30
N ASP A 39 21.26 -11.96 -8.34
CA ASP A 39 20.92 -11.48 -9.69
C ASP A 39 20.89 -9.94 -9.82
N GLU A 40 22.07 -9.31 -9.76
CA GLU A 40 22.38 -8.01 -10.41
C GLU A 40 21.29 -6.91 -10.25
N GLY A 41 20.65 -6.81 -9.08
CA GLY A 41 19.61 -5.79 -8.80
C GLY A 41 18.28 -5.94 -9.56
N TRP A 42 18.09 -6.99 -10.37
CA TRP A 42 16.88 -7.16 -11.17
C TRP A 42 15.64 -7.47 -10.32
N ASN A 43 15.81 -8.21 -9.21
CA ASN A 43 14.69 -8.55 -8.32
C ASN A 43 14.10 -7.30 -7.64
N LEU A 44 14.94 -6.35 -7.22
CA LEU A 44 14.48 -5.09 -6.64
C LEU A 44 13.76 -4.23 -7.69
N THR A 45 14.29 -4.18 -8.91
CA THR A 45 13.68 -3.44 -10.03
C THR A 45 12.30 -4.02 -10.38
N ALA A 46 12.18 -5.34 -10.49
CA ALA A 46 10.91 -6.02 -10.75
C ALA A 46 9.89 -5.81 -9.60
N PHE A 47 10.36 -5.79 -8.35
CA PHE A 47 9.51 -5.52 -7.20
C PHE A 47 8.95 -4.09 -7.22
N ILE A 48 9.82 -3.08 -7.41
CA ILE A 48 9.40 -1.68 -7.49
C ILE A 48 8.41 -1.48 -8.65
N PHE A 49 8.69 -2.07 -9.81
CA PHE A 49 7.79 -2.03 -10.96
C PHE A 49 6.41 -2.60 -10.62
N THR A 50 6.36 -3.73 -9.91
CA THR A 50 5.11 -4.34 -9.45
C THR A 50 4.35 -3.40 -8.50
N VAL A 51 5.04 -2.78 -7.54
CA VAL A 51 4.42 -1.80 -6.62
C VAL A 51 3.85 -0.60 -7.36
N ILE A 52 4.56 -0.08 -8.37
CA ILE A 52 4.08 1.03 -9.20
C ILE A 52 2.82 0.63 -9.96
N ILE A 53 2.79 -0.54 -10.59
CA ILE A 53 1.59 -1.04 -11.29
C ILE A 53 0.41 -1.13 -10.32
N ILE A 54 0.61 -1.73 -9.15
CA ILE A 54 -0.44 -1.85 -8.13
C ILE A 54 -0.94 -0.47 -7.72
N ALA A 55 -0.04 0.50 -7.48
CA ALA A 55 -0.42 1.85 -7.12
C ALA A 55 -1.27 2.52 -8.21
N ILE A 56 -0.88 2.41 -9.48
CA ILE A 56 -1.63 2.96 -10.62
C ILE A 56 -3.02 2.33 -10.71
N VAL A 57 -3.10 1.00 -10.64
CA VAL A 57 -4.37 0.28 -10.77
C VAL A 57 -5.29 0.59 -9.59
N VAL A 58 -4.81 0.51 -8.34
CA VAL A 58 -5.65 0.73 -7.15
C VAL A 58 -6.11 2.17 -7.08
N VAL A 59 -5.20 3.15 -7.18
CA VAL A 59 -5.55 4.58 -7.11
C VAL A 59 -6.42 4.95 -8.30
N GLY A 60 -6.05 4.50 -9.50
CA GLY A 60 -6.82 4.74 -10.72
C GLY A 60 -8.22 4.15 -10.67
N SER A 61 -8.38 2.91 -10.20
CA SER A 61 -9.69 2.27 -10.05
C SER A 61 -10.56 3.00 -9.02
N ILE A 62 -10.00 3.34 -7.86
CA ILE A 62 -10.75 4.10 -6.84
C ILE A 62 -11.18 5.46 -7.41
N TRP A 63 -10.29 6.17 -8.08
CA TRP A 63 -10.58 7.46 -8.71
C TRP A 63 -11.67 7.35 -9.77
N ILE A 64 -11.52 6.41 -10.72
CA ILE A 64 -12.45 6.22 -11.82
C ILE A 64 -13.83 5.85 -11.27
N MET A 65 -13.91 4.90 -10.35
CA MET A 65 -15.19 4.48 -9.76
C MET A 65 -15.84 5.62 -8.97
N TRP A 66 -15.06 6.39 -8.20
CA TRP A 66 -15.57 7.55 -7.47
C TRP A 66 -16.12 8.63 -8.44
N ASN A 67 -15.37 8.93 -9.50
CA ASN A 67 -15.80 9.90 -10.51
C ASN A 67 -17.03 9.41 -11.30
N LEU A 68 -17.05 8.14 -11.73
CA LEU A 68 -18.20 7.55 -12.41
C LEU A 68 -19.43 7.57 -11.51
N ASN A 69 -19.27 7.21 -10.24
CA ASN A 69 -20.36 7.22 -9.28
C ASN A 69 -20.92 8.65 -9.09
N TYR A 70 -20.06 9.65 -8.96
CA TYR A 70 -20.48 11.06 -8.91
C TYR A 70 -21.21 11.52 -10.18
N ASN A 71 -20.73 11.13 -11.37
CA ASN A 71 -21.31 11.56 -12.65
C ASN A 71 -22.50 10.73 -13.14
N MET A 72 -22.75 9.56 -12.54
CA MET A 72 -23.90 8.68 -12.86
C MET A 72 -25.02 8.78 -11.83
N MET A 73 -24.78 9.39 -10.67
CA MET A 73 -25.86 9.84 -9.80
C MET A 73 -26.61 10.96 -10.54
N MET A 74 -27.88 10.72 -10.83
CA MET A 74 -28.78 11.77 -11.30
C MET A 74 -28.80 12.85 -10.22
N HIS A 75 -28.41 14.07 -10.57
CA HIS A 75 -28.77 15.24 -9.78
C HIS A 75 -30.29 15.32 -9.61
#